data_AF-A0A3A4RAA1-F1
#
_entry.id   AF-A0A3A4RAA1-F1
#
_cell.length_a   1.000
_cell.length_b   1.000
_cell.length_c   1.000
_cell.angle_alpha   90.00
_cell.angle_beta   90.00
_cell.angle_gamma   90.00
#
_symmetry.space_group_name_H-M   'P 1'
#
loop_
_entity.id
_entity.type
_entity.pdbx_description
1 polymer ?
#
loop_
_entity_poly.entity_id
_entity_poly.type
_entity_poly.pdbx_seq_one_letter_code
_entity_poly.pdbx_strand_id
1 'polypeptide(L)' 'MKEFIQKWCSRHSHPVNAVLHAIGIPATIVGVVMACYGKFLLAIALIVFGYVLQVVGHVVEGTEVGELMLIKKIFSPRK' A
#
# COMPACT_ATOMS: atom_id res chain seq x y z
N MET A 1 12.97 -13.20 4.48
CA MET A 1 11.57 -13.08 4.99
C MET A 1 11.51 -12.32 6.32
N LYS A 2 12.25 -12.74 7.37
CA LYS A 2 12.26 -12.08 8.68
C LYS A 2 12.58 -10.57 8.61
N GLU A 3 13.62 -10.18 7.87
CA GLU A 3 14.01 -8.76 7.75
C GLU A 3 12.95 -7.89 7.06
N PHE A 4 12.24 -8.44 6.07
CA PHE A 4 11.16 -7.73 5.38
C PHE A 4 10.01 -7.46 6.35
N ILE A 5 9.60 -8.49 7.10
CA ILE A 5 8.53 -8.36 8.11
C ILE A 5 8.96 -7.40 9.21
N GLN A 6 10.21 -7.49 9.70
CA GLN A 6 10.72 -6.56 10.72
C GLN A 6 10.71 -5.10 10.25
N LYS A 7 11.19 -4.83 9.02
CA LYS A 7 11.14 -3.48 8.43
C LYS A 7 9.71 -3.01 8.17
N TRP A 8 8.81 -3.93 7.85
CA TRP A 8 7.40 -3.62 7.68
C TRP A 8 6.78 -3.25 9.02
N CYS A 9 6.95 -4.08 10.05
CA CYS A 9 6.45 -3.83 11.42
C CYS A 9 7.04 -2.55 12.03
N SER A 10 8.31 -2.23 11.78
CA SER A 10 8.92 -0.99 12.28
C SER A 10 8.34 0.28 11.66
N ARG A 11 7.66 0.17 10.51
CA ARG A 11 7.04 1.28 9.77
C ARG A 11 5.51 1.31 9.87
N HIS A 12 4.93 0.24 10.41
CA HIS A 12 3.50 0.04 10.60
C HIS A 12 3.25 -0.33 12.07
N SER A 13 3.84 0.45 12.96
CA SER A 13 3.73 0.30 14.40
C SER A 13 2.39 0.80 14.92
N HIS A 14 1.76 1.73 14.20
CA HIS A 14 0.47 2.29 14.59
C HIS A 14 -0.68 1.34 14.19
N PRO A 15 -1.56 0.95 15.13
CA PRO A 15 -2.58 -0.06 14.88
C PRO A 15 -3.56 0.36 13.77
N VAL A 16 -3.87 1.65 13.65
CA VAL A 16 -4.72 2.16 12.55
C VAL A 16 -4.06 1.94 11.19
N ASN A 17 -2.76 2.20 11.07
CA ASN A 17 -2.04 1.99 9.81
C ASN A 17 -2.01 0.50 9.44
N ALA A 18 -1.73 -0.37 10.41
CA ALA A 18 -1.72 -1.81 10.22
C ALA A 18 -3.11 -2.36 9.77
N VAL A 19 -4.19 -1.93 10.41
CA VAL A 19 -5.56 -2.34 10.05
C VAL A 19 -5.96 -1.85 8.66
N LEU A 20 -5.68 -0.57 8.36
CA LEU A 20 -5.99 -0.01 7.04
C LEU A 20 -5.20 -0.72 5.93
N HIS A 21 -3.95 -1.13 6.17
CA HIS A 21 -3.18 -1.95 5.24
C HIS A 21 -3.72 -3.38 5.12
N ALA A 22 -4.12 -4.00 6.24
CA ALA A 22 -4.69 -5.34 6.25
C ALA A 22 -5.98 -5.45 5.42
N ILE A 23 -6.72 -4.33 5.25
CA ILE A 23 -7.91 -4.25 4.38
C ILE A 23 -7.53 -3.77 2.98
N GLY A 24 -6.72 -2.72 2.88
CA GLY A 24 -6.37 -2.08 1.62
C GLY A 24 -5.58 -2.97 0.66
N ILE A 25 -4.64 -3.77 1.18
CA ILE A 25 -3.83 -4.68 0.35
C ILE A 25 -4.71 -5.76 -0.30
N PRO A 26 -5.53 -6.54 0.45
CA PRO A 26 -6.45 -7.49 -0.17
C PRO A 26 -7.42 -6.84 -1.15
N ALA A 27 -7.99 -5.67 -0.83
CA ALA A 27 -8.89 -4.96 -1.75
C ALA A 27 -8.21 -4.64 -3.08
N THR A 28 -6.96 -4.15 -3.04
CA THR A 28 -6.17 -3.85 -4.23
C THR A 28 -5.87 -5.12 -5.04
N ILE A 29 -5.48 -6.22 -4.38
CA ILE A 29 -5.21 -7.50 -5.03
C ILE A 29 -6.46 -8.05 -5.72
N VAL A 30 -7.61 -8.04 -5.03
CA VAL A 30 -8.90 -8.47 -5.61
C VAL A 30 -9.27 -7.58 -6.78
N GLY A 31 -9.05 -6.27 -6.68
CA GLY A 31 -9.28 -5.34 -7.78
C GLY A 31 -8.48 -5.70 -9.04
N VAL A 32 -7.19 -6.02 -8.90
CA VAL A 32 -6.36 -6.51 -10.02
C VAL A 32 -6.91 -7.80 -10.61
N VAL A 33 -7.31 -8.77 -9.77
CA VAL A 33 -7.94 -10.02 -10.22
C VAL A 33 -9.23 -9.73 -11.00
N MET A 34 -10.08 -8.82 -10.52
CA MET A 34 -11.31 -8.42 -11.21
C MET A 34 -11.05 -7.77 -12.57
N ALA A 35 -9.94 -7.04 -12.72
CA ALA A 35 -9.54 -6.48 -14.01
C ALA A 35 -9.24 -7.59 -15.03
N CYS A 36 -8.58 -8.68 -14.60
CA CYS A 36 -8.30 -9.85 -15.45
C CYS A 36 -9.58 -10.55 -15.93
N TYR A 37 -10.69 -10.44 -15.19
CA TYR A 37 -12.00 -10.96 -15.60
C TYR A 37 -12.85 -9.95 -16.38
N GLY A 38 -12.28 -8.82 -16.80
CA GLY A 38 -12.97 -7.77 -17.56
C GLY A 38 -13.96 -6.94 -16.74
N LYS A 39 -13.95 -7.06 -15.40
CA LYS A 39 -14.80 -6.29 -14.50
C LYS A 39 -14.17 -4.94 -14.15
N PHE A 40 -13.85 -4.13 -15.17
CA PHE A 40 -13.03 -2.93 -15.02
C PHE A 40 -13.56 -1.90 -14.02
N LEU A 41 -14.87 -1.64 -13.99
CA LEU A 41 -15.43 -0.66 -13.05
C LEU A 41 -15.24 -1.11 -11.59
N LEU A 42 -15.54 -2.38 -11.30
CA LEU A 42 -15.32 -2.96 -9.97
C LEU A 42 -13.83 -3.01 -9.62
N ALA A 43 -12.99 -3.37 -10.59
CA ALA A 43 -11.54 -3.40 -10.43
C ALA A 43 -10.99 -2.02 -10.04
N ILE A 44 -11.35 -0.98 -10.79
CA ILE A 44 -10.94 0.40 -10.51
C ILE A 44 -11.43 0.84 -9.14
N ALA A 45 -12.70 0.57 -8.81
CA ALA A 45 -13.26 0.92 -7.50
C ALA A 45 -12.47 0.27 -6.35
N LEU A 46 -12.18 -1.03 -6.46
CA LEU A 46 -11.41 -1.79 -5.45
C LEU A 46 -9.96 -1.33 -5.33
N ILE A 47 -9.29 -1.06 -6.46
CA ILE A 47 -7.91 -0.58 -6.49
C ILE A 47 -7.82 0.82 -5.86
N VAL A 48 -8.68 1.75 -6.28
CA VAL A 48 -8.69 3.12 -5.76
C VAL A 48 -9.04 3.12 -4.28
N PHE A 49 -10.08 2.40 -3.88
CA PHE A 49 -10.46 2.27 -2.47
C PHE A 49 -9.33 1.66 -1.64
N GLY A 50 -8.77 0.54 -2.09
CA GLY A 50 -7.67 -0.15 -1.39
C GLY A 50 -6.42 0.71 -1.27
N TYR A 51 -6.10 1.50 -2.29
CA TYR A 51 -4.98 2.43 -2.29
C TYR A 51 -5.22 3.60 -1.33
N VAL A 52 -6.42 4.19 -1.32
CA VAL A 52 -6.78 5.28 -0.40
C VAL A 52 -6.62 4.84 1.05
N LEU A 53 -7.07 3.64 1.43
CA LEU A 53 -6.89 3.13 2.79
C LEU A 53 -5.41 3.03 3.19
N GLN A 54 -4.55 2.54 2.30
CA GLN A 54 -3.11 2.44 2.56
C GLN A 54 -2.46 3.83 2.73
N VAL A 55 -2.81 4.79 1.86
CA VAL A 55 -2.32 6.18 1.97
C VAL A 55 -2.80 6.82 3.27
N VAL A 56 -4.07 6.66 3.65
CA VAL A 56 -4.60 7.18 4.92
C VAL A 56 -3.87 6.57 6.11
N GLY A 57 -3.57 5.27 6.08
CA GLY A 57 -2.76 4.63 7.12
C GLY A 57 -1.38 5.26 7.28
N HIS A 58 -0.69 5.50 6.17
CA HIS A 58 0.60 6.18 6.15
C HIS A 58 0.53 7.63 6.64
N VAL A 59 -0.52 8.37 6.27
CA VAL A 59 -0.75 9.73 6.76
C VAL A 59 -0.98 9.75 8.27
N VAL A 60 -1.77 8.82 8.81
CA VAL A 60 -2.02 8.70 10.26
C VAL A 60 -0.74 8.37 11.03
N GLU A 61 0.11 7.49 10.50
CA GLU A 61 1.39 7.15 11.14
C GLU A 61 2.51 8.18 10.86
N GLY A 62 2.30 9.12 9.93
CA GLY A 62 3.32 10.09 9.51
C GLY A 62 4.48 9.46 8.74
N THR A 63 4.26 8.32 8.09
CA THR A 63 5.27 7.60 7.30
C THR A 63 5.08 7.82 5.81
N GLU A 64 6.15 7.67 5.03
CA GLU A 64 6.06 7.78 3.57
C GLU A 64 5.46 6.52 2.94
N VAL A 65 4.60 6.75 1.95
CA VAL A 65 4.03 5.69 1.10
C VAL A 65 5.14 5.02 0.29
N GLY A 66 5.03 3.71 0.09
CA GLY A 66 6.07 2.89 -0.54
C GLY A 66 6.46 3.35 -1.95
N GLU A 67 5.50 3.78 -2.77
CA GLU A 67 5.75 4.24 -4.14
C GLU A 67 6.59 5.51 -4.16
N LEU A 68 6.33 6.44 -3.24
CA LEU A 68 7.12 7.68 -3.12
C LEU A 68 8.55 7.37 -2.70
N MET A 69 8.74 6.42 -1.78
CA MET A 69 10.08 5.96 -1.40
C MET A 69 10.81 5.28 -2.56
N LEU A 70 10.09 4.50 -3.38
CA LEU A 70 10.66 3.87 -4.56
C LEU A 70 11.07 4.91 -5.60
N ILE A 71 10.21 5.89 -5.89
CA ILE A 71 10.50 7.02 -6.77
C ILE A 71 11.73 7.76 -6.26
N LYS A 72 11.76 8.16 -4.98
CA LYS A 72 12.94 8.81 -4.38
C LYS A 72 14.19 7.95 -4.51
N LYS A 73 14.10 6.63 -4.33
CA LYS A 73 15.26 5.73 -4.49
C LYS A 73 15.75 5.64 -5.94
N ILE A 74 14.84 5.70 -6.92
CA ILE A 74 15.18 5.68 -8.35
C ILE A 74 15.83 7.00 -8.77
N PHE A 75 15.31 8.14 -8.29
CA PHE A 75 15.74 9.48 -8.70
C PHE A 75 16.78 10.13 -7.79
N SER A 76 17.02 9.60 -6.58
CA SER A 76 18.08 10.13 -5.71
C SER A 76 19.44 9.73 -6.30
N PRO A 77 20.31 10.69 -6.62
CA PRO A 77 21.64 10.38 -7.13
C PRO A 77 22.35 9.53 -6.08
N ARG A 78 22.76 8.31 -6.46
CA ARG A 78 23.62 7.48 -5.62
C ARG A 78 24.87 8.31 -5.33
N LYS A 79 25.05 8.69 -4.06
CA LYS A 79 26.39 9.06 -3.56
C LYS A 79 27.23 7.80 -3.43
#